data_AF-A0A2D6FFR0-F1
#
_entry.id   AF-A0A2D6FFR0-F1
#
_cell.length_a   1.000
_cell.length_b   1.000
_cell.length_c   1.000
_cell.angle_alpha   90.00
_cell.angle_beta   90.00
_cell.angle_gamma   90.00
#
_symmetry.space_group_name_H-M   'P 1'
#
loop_
_entity.id
_entity.type
_entity.pdbx_description
1 polymer ?
#
loop_
_entity_poly.entity_id
_entity_poly.type
_entity_poly.pdbx_seq_one_letter_code
_entity_poly.pdbx_strand_id
1 'polypeptide(L)'
;MSTPITPNRIVDFLGRVFLAAVFVNAAPGKITDFAGNAARIASKGIPEPLANLLLLAAILVLIVGSVLLVFGGDTILGASLLLVFLVPTTLIFHAFPFETIPFLMNLALIGALMLAISRSTANAAPNFRQVRAKAFDRDS
;
A
#
# COMPACT_ATOMS: atom_id res chain seq x y z
N MET A 1 21.83 20.53 19.02
CA MET A 1 21.57 19.16 19.50
C MET A 1 20.12 18.83 19.13
N SER A 2 19.89 18.19 17.98
CA SER A 2 18.56 17.75 17.57
C SER A 2 18.20 16.53 18.40
N THR A 3 17.14 16.62 19.20
CA THR A 3 16.58 15.44 19.86
C THR A 3 16.18 14.44 18.78
N PRO A 4 16.68 13.19 18.81
CA PRO A 4 16.19 12.16 17.92
C PRO A 4 14.69 11.98 18.23
N ILE A 5 13.84 12.36 17.28
CA ILE A 5 12.40 12.09 17.35
C ILE A 5 12.25 10.58 17.34
N THR A 6 11.97 9.98 18.49
CA THR A 6 11.69 8.55 18.57
C THR A 6 10.29 8.34 17.97
N PRO A 7 10.14 7.54 16.91
CA PRO A 7 8.84 7.30 16.30
C PRO A 7 7.88 6.72 17.34
N ASN A 8 6.72 7.35 17.52
CA ASN A 8 5.68 6.82 18.39
C ASN A 8 5.03 5.62 17.68
N ARG A 9 5.41 4.41 18.10
CA ARG A 9 4.95 3.15 17.49
C ARG A 9 3.44 2.99 17.45
N ILE A 10 2.71 3.52 18.44
CA ILE A 10 1.25 3.46 18.47
C ILE A 10 0.66 4.35 17.39
N VAL A 11 1.17 5.58 17.26
CA VAL A 11 0.71 6.54 16.23
C VAL A 11 1.04 6.01 14.83
N ASP A 12 2.22 5.44 14.63
CA ASP A 12 2.61 4.82 13.36
C ASP A 12 1.70 3.64 13.00
N PHE A 13 1.41 2.76 13.97
CA PHE A 13 0.51 1.63 13.76
C PHE A 13 -0.91 2.08 13.43
N LEU A 14 -1.47 3.02 14.19
CA LEU A 14 -2.79 3.59 13.92
C LEU A 14 -2.85 4.26 12.54
N GLY A 15 -1.80 4.98 12.15
CA GLY A 15 -1.70 5.56 10.81
C GLY A 15 -1.76 4.51 9.69
N ARG A 16 -1.07 3.38 9.86
CA ARG A 16 -1.14 2.24 8.92
C ARG A 16 -2.52 1.61 8.89
N VAL A 17 -3.16 1.43 10.05
CA VAL A 17 -4.52 0.88 10.14
C VAL A 17 -5.52 1.79 9.43
N PHE A 18 -5.48 3.10 9.66
CA PHE A 18 -6.39 4.04 9.00
C PHE A 18 -6.14 4.13 7.51
N LEU A 19 -4.87 4.09 7.07
CA LEU A 19 -4.53 4.04 5.65
C LEU A 19 -5.06 2.75 5.00
N ALA A 20 -4.82 1.60 5.63
CA ALA A 20 -5.29 0.29 5.17
C ALA A 20 -6.83 0.19 5.13
N ALA A 21 -7.53 0.83 6.09
CA ALA A 21 -8.98 0.80 6.16
C ALA A 21 -9.65 1.31 4.88
N VAL A 22 -9.05 2.31 4.21
CA VAL A 22 -9.57 2.84 2.93
C VAL A 22 -9.54 1.76 1.84
N PHE A 23 -8.45 1.01 1.75
CA PHE A 23 -8.29 -0.07 0.77
C PHE A 23 -9.16 -1.28 1.10
N VAL A 24 -9.25 -1.66 2.38
CA VAL A 24 -10.13 -2.74 2.84
C VAL A 24 -11.59 -2.41 2.54
N ASN A 25 -12.03 -1.18 2.78
CA ASN A 25 -13.40 -0.75 2.49
C ASN A 25 -13.73 -0.79 0.98
N ALA A 26 -12.72 -0.67 0.11
CA ALA A 26 -12.91 -0.74 -1.34
C ALA A 26 -13.05 -2.18 -1.89
N ALA A 27 -12.71 -3.21 -1.10
CA ALA A 27 -12.71 -4.60 -1.58
C ALA A 27 -14.11 -5.26 -1.63
N PRO A 28 -14.99 -5.17 -0.62
CA PRO A 28 -16.29 -5.86 -0.64
C PRO A 28 -17.14 -5.54 -1.85
N GLY A 29 -17.23 -4.27 -2.25
CA GLY A 29 -18.00 -3.85 -3.42
C GLY A 29 -17.51 -4.45 -4.74
N LYS A 30 -16.21 -4.80 -4.82
CA LYS A 30 -15.62 -5.50 -5.98
C LYS A 30 -15.95 -6.98 -6.01
N ILE A 31 -16.23 -7.57 -4.85
CA ILE A 31 -16.58 -8.98 -4.70
C ILE A 31 -18.08 -9.17 -4.91
N THR A 32 -18.91 -8.33 -4.31
CA THR A 32 -20.38 -8.47 -4.36
C THR A 32 -20.97 -8.13 -5.72
N ASP A 33 -20.35 -7.21 -6.47
CA ASP A 33 -20.74 -6.86 -7.84
C ASP A 33 -19.58 -7.11 -8.83
N PHE A 34 -19.07 -8.33 -8.86
CA PHE A 34 -17.91 -8.66 -9.69
C PHE A 34 -18.20 -8.40 -11.19
N ALA A 35 -19.34 -8.88 -11.69
CA ALA A 35 -19.73 -8.74 -13.09
C ALA A 35 -19.91 -7.26 -13.49
N GLY A 36 -20.57 -6.45 -12.66
CA GLY A 36 -20.73 -5.02 -12.90
C GLY A 36 -19.39 -4.28 -12.90
N ASN A 37 -18.50 -4.60 -11.96
CA ASN A 37 -17.16 -4.01 -11.93
C ASN A 37 -16.28 -4.42 -13.12
N ALA A 38 -16.36 -5.68 -13.56
CA ALA A 38 -15.65 -6.16 -14.75
C ALA A 38 -16.16 -5.45 -16.01
N ALA A 39 -17.48 -5.30 -16.18
CA ALA A 39 -18.07 -4.53 -17.26
C ALA A 39 -17.64 -3.05 -17.23
N ARG A 40 -17.50 -2.46 -16.04
CA ARG A 40 -16.98 -1.08 -15.87
C ARG A 40 -15.50 -0.95 -16.24
N ILE A 41 -14.67 -1.98 -16.03
CA ILE A 41 -13.29 -1.99 -16.50
C ILE A 41 -13.29 -2.13 -18.04
N ALA A 42 -14.11 -3.04 -18.58
CA ALA A 42 -14.19 -3.29 -20.01
C ALA A 42 -14.67 -2.05 -20.79
N SER A 43 -15.56 -1.24 -20.22
CA SER A 43 -16.02 0.01 -20.84
C SER A 43 -14.92 1.07 -21.01
N LYS A 44 -13.75 0.88 -20.38
CA LYS A 44 -12.55 1.71 -20.58
C LYS A 44 -11.70 1.24 -21.78
N GLY A 45 -12.22 0.35 -22.62
CA GLY A 45 -11.52 -0.20 -23.79
C GLY A 45 -10.59 -1.37 -23.48
N ILE A 46 -10.70 -1.95 -22.28
CA ILE A 46 -9.94 -3.11 -21.86
C ILE A 46 -10.69 -4.39 -22.31
N PRO A 47 -10.03 -5.35 -22.97
CA PRO A 47 -10.67 -6.62 -23.34
C PRO A 47 -11.26 -7.34 -22.13
N GLU A 48 -12.45 -7.93 -22.29
CA GLU A 48 -13.21 -8.56 -21.20
C GLU A 48 -12.40 -9.61 -20.39
N PRO A 49 -11.61 -10.51 -21.02
CA PRO A 49 -10.78 -11.45 -20.26
C PRO A 49 -9.73 -10.75 -19.38
N LEU A 50 -9.15 -9.65 -19.87
CA LEU A 50 -8.18 -8.85 -19.13
C LEU A 50 -8.87 -8.03 -18.02
N ALA A 51 -10.08 -7.54 -18.25
CA ALA A 51 -10.87 -6.83 -17.25
C ALA A 51 -11.15 -7.70 -16.02
N ASN A 52 -11.55 -8.97 -16.23
CA ASN A 52 -11.76 -9.94 -15.16
C ASN A 52 -10.46 -10.22 -14.39
N LEU A 53 -9.34 -10.41 -15.10
CA LEU A 53 -8.04 -10.65 -14.48
C LEU A 53 -7.59 -9.44 -13.63
N LEU A 54 -7.74 -8.21 -14.16
CA LEU A 54 -7.41 -6.99 -13.44
C LEU A 54 -8.28 -6.81 -12.20
N LEU A 55 -9.57 -7.14 -12.27
CA LEU A 55 -10.46 -7.06 -11.11
C LEU A 55 -10.06 -8.07 -10.02
N LEU A 56 -9.75 -9.31 -10.42
CA LEU A 56 -9.27 -10.32 -9.48
C LEU A 56 -7.94 -9.90 -8.83
N ALA A 57 -6.99 -9.44 -9.64
CA ALA A 57 -5.72 -8.92 -9.16
C ALA A 57 -5.91 -7.72 -8.21
N ALA A 58 -6.84 -6.81 -8.51
CA ALA A 58 -7.19 -5.68 -7.65
C ALA A 58 -7.68 -6.15 -6.28
N ILE A 59 -8.60 -7.12 -6.23
CA ILE A 59 -9.12 -7.66 -4.95
C ILE A 59 -7.98 -8.28 -4.13
N LEU A 60 -7.14 -9.10 -4.76
CA LEU A 60 -5.99 -9.73 -4.10
C LEU A 60 -5.01 -8.69 -3.57
N VAL A 61 -4.67 -7.68 -4.38
CA VAL A 61 -3.76 -6.60 -3.98
C VAL A 61 -4.34 -5.77 -2.83
N LEU A 62 -5.63 -5.44 -2.86
CA LEU A 62 -6.28 -4.69 -1.79
C LEU A 62 -6.20 -5.46 -0.46
N ILE A 63 -6.50 -6.76 -0.46
CA ILE A 63 -6.50 -7.57 0.75
C ILE A 63 -5.07 -7.81 1.24
N VAL A 64 -4.21 -8.39 0.39
CA VAL A 64 -2.84 -8.75 0.75
C VAL A 64 -2.00 -7.52 1.06
N GLY A 65 -2.12 -6.47 0.25
CA GLY A 65 -1.40 -5.22 0.45
C GLY A 65 -1.79 -4.52 1.76
N SER A 66 -3.08 -4.50 2.10
CA SER A 66 -3.56 -3.93 3.37
C SER A 66 -3.07 -4.72 4.58
N VAL A 67 -3.12 -6.06 4.51
CA VAL A 67 -2.62 -6.93 5.58
C VAL A 67 -1.12 -6.71 5.79
N LEU A 68 -0.34 -6.70 4.71
CA LEU A 68 1.11 -6.45 4.77
C LEU A 68 1.44 -5.04 5.26
N LEU A 69 0.64 -4.04 4.91
CA LEU A 69 0.85 -2.66 5.37
C LEU A 69 0.67 -2.53 6.89
N VAL A 70 -0.29 -3.25 7.48
CA VAL A 70 -0.56 -3.18 8.92
C VAL A 70 0.34 -4.11 9.73
N PHE A 71 0.47 -5.36 9.30
CA PHE A 71 1.12 -6.43 10.08
C PHE A 71 2.52 -6.81 9.58
N GLY A 72 2.95 -6.28 8.44
CA GLY A 72 4.28 -6.54 7.90
C GLY A 72 5.39 -5.95 8.78
N GLY A 73 6.50 -6.70 8.90
CA GLY A 73 7.72 -6.20 9.56
C GLY A 73 8.35 -5.01 8.84
N ASP A 74 8.14 -4.90 7.52
CA ASP A 74 8.53 -3.80 6.66
C ASP A 74 7.28 -3.34 5.87
N THR A 75 6.92 -2.06 5.95
CA THR A 75 5.76 -1.51 5.23
C THR A 75 5.98 -1.33 3.75
N ILE A 76 7.22 -1.43 3.25
CA ILE A 76 7.55 -1.26 1.83
C ILE A 76 6.74 -2.23 0.99
N LEU A 77 6.71 -3.52 1.33
CA LEU A 77 6.04 -4.51 0.50
C LEU A 77 4.53 -4.24 0.38
N GLY A 78 3.84 -3.99 1.51
CA GLY A 78 2.41 -3.70 1.51
C GLY A 78 2.08 -2.37 0.81
N ALA A 79 2.84 -1.31 1.12
CA ALA A 79 2.64 0.00 0.53
C ALA A 79 2.93 0.01 -0.98
N SER A 80 4.00 -0.66 -1.43
CA SER A 80 4.34 -0.77 -2.85
C SER A 80 3.28 -1.54 -3.63
N LEU A 81 2.74 -2.62 -3.08
CA LEU A 81 1.69 -3.39 -3.75
C LEU A 81 0.43 -2.54 -3.96
N LEU A 82 -0.01 -1.85 -2.91
CA LEU A 82 -1.16 -0.93 -2.98
C LEU A 82 -0.88 0.25 -3.92
N LEU A 83 0.35 0.78 -3.94
CA LEU A 83 0.75 1.89 -4.80
C LEU A 83 0.69 1.52 -6.29
N VAL A 84 1.25 0.36 -6.65
CA VAL A 84 1.23 -0.17 -8.02
C VAL A 84 -0.20 -0.41 -8.50
N PHE A 85 -1.12 -0.78 -7.61
CA PHE A 85 -2.54 -0.90 -7.94
C PHE A 85 -3.24 0.47 -8.07
N LEU A 86 -2.98 1.39 -7.14
CA LEU A 86 -3.73 2.63 -7.02
C LEU A 86 -3.41 3.60 -8.16
N VAL A 87 -2.15 3.68 -8.61
CA VAL A 87 -1.73 4.60 -9.67
C VAL A 87 -2.48 4.32 -11.00
N PRO A 88 -2.43 3.10 -11.58
CA PRO A 88 -3.18 2.80 -12.79
C PRO A 88 -4.69 2.95 -12.62
N THR A 89 -5.23 2.51 -11.47
CA THR A 89 -6.66 2.64 -11.18
C THR A 89 -7.10 4.10 -11.24
N THR A 90 -6.32 5.02 -10.67
CA THR A 90 -6.63 6.45 -10.68
C THR A 90 -6.63 7.02 -12.09
N LEU A 91 -5.64 6.65 -12.90
CA LEU A 91 -5.53 7.12 -14.28
C LEU A 91 -6.66 6.58 -15.16
N ILE A 92 -6.99 5.30 -15.06
CA ILE A 92 -8.03 4.65 -15.87
C ILE A 92 -9.42 5.18 -15.51
N PHE A 93 -9.71 5.36 -14.23
CA PHE A 93 -11.07 5.66 -13.78
C PHE A 93 -11.36 7.16 -13.66
N HIS A 94 -10.39 7.98 -13.28
CA HIS A 94 -10.66 9.36 -12.84
C HIS A 94 -9.89 10.44 -13.61
N ALA A 95 -8.96 10.09 -14.51
CA ALA A 95 -8.26 11.10 -15.30
C ALA A 95 -9.06 11.56 -16.53
N PHE A 96 -9.88 10.68 -17.13
CA PHE A 96 -10.61 10.96 -18.37
C PHE A 96 -12.02 10.31 -18.39
N PRO A 97 -13.11 11.10 -18.33
CA PRO A 97 -13.11 12.54 -18.02
C PRO A 97 -12.54 12.79 -16.61
N PHE A 98 -11.99 13.99 -16.38
CA PHE A 98 -11.34 14.30 -15.11
C PHE A 98 -12.37 14.42 -13.99
N GLU A 99 -12.29 13.50 -13.03
CA GLU A 99 -13.13 13.48 -11.83
C GLU A 99 -12.35 14.04 -10.65
N THR A 100 -12.48 15.35 -10.40
CA THR A 100 -11.65 16.11 -9.44
C THR A 100 -11.56 15.48 -8.06
N ILE A 101 -12.70 15.12 -7.44
CA ILE A 101 -12.74 14.60 -6.07
C ILE A 101 -12.02 13.24 -5.96
N PRO A 102 -12.44 12.19 -6.69
CA PRO A 102 -11.79 10.88 -6.54
C PRO A 102 -10.34 10.88 -7.03
N PHE A 103 -9.99 11.69 -8.04
CA PHE A 103 -8.61 11.84 -8.47
C PHE A 103 -7.72 12.41 -7.36
N LEU A 104 -8.13 13.52 -6.72
CA LEU A 104 -7.35 14.14 -5.64
C LEU A 104 -7.29 13.27 -4.39
N MET A 105 -8.36 12.55 -4.05
CA MET A 105 -8.35 11.59 -2.94
C MET A 105 -7.34 10.46 -3.18
N ASN A 106 -7.33 9.89 -4.39
CA ASN A 106 -6.34 8.87 -4.73
C ASN A 106 -4.92 9.45 -4.77
N LEU A 107 -4.73 10.69 -5.23
CA LEU A 107 -3.42 11.35 -5.22
C LEU A 107 -2.88 11.51 -3.78
N ALA A 108 -3.75 11.87 -2.83
CA ALA A 108 -3.39 11.93 -1.41
C ALA A 108 -3.01 10.54 -0.86
N LEU A 109 -3.75 9.49 -1.22
CA LEU A 109 -3.45 8.11 -0.82
C LEU A 109 -2.12 7.61 -1.42
N ILE A 110 -1.84 7.93 -2.69
CA ILE A 110 -0.55 7.68 -3.35
C ILE A 110 0.58 8.32 -2.53
N GLY A 111 0.43 9.60 -2.16
CA GLY A 111 1.40 10.29 -1.31
C GLY A 111 1.58 9.62 0.06
N ALA A 112 0.49 9.20 0.70
CA ALA A 112 0.54 8.49 1.99
C ALA A 112 1.28 7.14 1.88
N LEU A 113 1.06 6.38 0.80
CA LEU A 113 1.78 5.13 0.53
C LEU A 113 3.27 5.38 0.28
N MET A 114 3.64 6.42 -0.48
CA MET A 114 5.04 6.81 -0.68
C MET A 114 5.73 7.18 0.64
N LEU A 115 5.04 7.88 1.54
CA LEU A 115 5.54 8.17 2.87
C LEU A 115 5.69 6.90 3.72
N ALA A 116 4.77 5.95 3.61
CA ALA A 116 4.86 4.66 4.30
C ALA A 116 6.06 3.81 3.82
N ILE A 117 6.39 3.88 2.53
CA ILE A 117 7.61 3.26 1.97
C ILE A 117 8.85 3.95 2.55
N SER A 118 8.92 5.27 2.50
CA SER A 118 10.07 6.07 2.96
C SER A 118 10.34 5.91 4.45
N ARG A 119 9.30 5.83 5.28
CA ARG A 119 9.42 5.72 6.74
C ARG A 119 9.73 4.31 7.23
N SER A 120 9.51 3.28 6.41
CA SER A 120 9.82 1.90 6.80
C SER A 120 11.30 1.70 7.11
N THR A 121 12.15 2.37 6.34
CA THR A 121 13.62 2.30 6.43
C THR A 121 14.21 3.09 7.59
N ALA A 122 13.44 3.98 8.24
CA ALA A 122 13.95 4.83 9.33
C ALA A 122 14.33 4.03 10.59
N ASN A 123 13.81 2.80 10.75
CA ASN A 123 14.20 1.87 11.82
C ASN A 123 15.13 0.74 11.35
N ALA A 124 15.47 0.68 10.05
CA ALA A 124 16.37 -0.30 9.47
C ALA A 124 17.81 0.23 9.45
N ALA A 125 18.31 0.72 10.59
CA ALA A 125 19.75 0.82 10.75
C ALA A 125 20.29 -0.61 10.91
N PRO A 126 21.24 -1.07 10.07
CA PRO A 126 21.90 -2.34 10.33
C PRO A 126 22.54 -2.25 11.71
N ASN A 127 22.03 -3.03 12.67
CA ASN A 127 22.55 -3.02 14.03
C ASN A 127 23.83 -3.85 14.06
N PHE A 128 24.95 -3.22 13.69
CA PHE A 128 26.28 -3.83 13.72
C PHE A 128 26.76 -4.19 15.14
N ARG A 129 25.99 -3.86 16.20
CA ARG A 129 26.28 -4.32 17.56
C ARG A 129 26.29 -5.85 17.66
N GLN A 130 25.46 -6.55 16.88
CA GLN A 130 25.47 -8.02 16.86
C GLN A 130 26.72 -8.58 16.16
N VAL A 131 27.23 -7.89 15.14
CA VAL A 131 28.47 -8.26 14.45
C VAL A 131 29.68 -8.05 15.36
N ARG A 132 29.70 -6.96 16.15
CA ARG A 132 30.76 -6.68 17.11
C ARG A 132 30.73 -7.60 18.34
N ALA A 133 29.55 -8.01 18.82
CA ALA A 133 29.42 -8.96 19.93
C ALA A 133 29.92 -10.36 19.53
N LYS A 134 29.57 -10.83 18.32
CA LYS A 134 29.98 -12.14 17.82
C LYS A 134 31.47 -12.25 17.48
N ALA A 135 32.15 -11.12 17.31
CA ALA A 135 33.60 -11.07 17.10
C ALA A 135 34.36 -11.24 18.42
N PHE A 136 33.80 -10.81 19.55
CA PHE A 136 34.44 -10.94 20.87
C PHE A 136 34.25 -12.33 21.50
N ASP A 137 33.17 -13.04 21.19
CA ASP A 137 32.91 -14.41 21.70
C ASP A 137 33.68 -15.51 20.94
N ARG A 138 34.41 -15.17 19.87
CA ARG A 138 35.23 -16.13 19.11
C ARG A 138 36.69 -16.18 19.56
N ASP A 139 37.09 -15.24 20.40
CA ASP A 139 38.46 -15.05 20.86
C ASP A 139 38.63 -15.34 22.36
N SER A 140 37.62 -15.95 23.01
CA SER A 140 37.62 -16.44 24.41
C SER A 140 37.44 -17.95 24.50
#